data_AF-A0A9D4SCE8-F1
#
_entry.id   AF-A0A9D4SCE8-F1
#
_cell.length_a   1.000
_cell.length_b   1.000
_cell.length_c   1.000
_cell.angle_alpha   90.00
_cell.angle_beta   90.00
_cell.angle_gamma   90.00
#
_symmetry.space_group_name_H-M   'P 1'
#
loop_
_entity.id
_entity.type
_entity.pdbx_description
1 polymer ?
#
loop_
_entity_poly.entity_id
_entity_poly.type
_entity_poly.pdbx_seq_one_letter_code
_entity_poly.pdbx_strand_id
1 'polypeptide(L)'
;MYGCEMKKIPSIDNDNDQWILIDDFNFDNFIVDNQKKFWHHNSDWLVDDEPENLCMGMNIYQYSCHRKENVQVNKKGYLEIMANINKHIKTGSHERFLFNGGMISTKKSWLYGRFEMRAILPEGRSLRSVFILRPVKPKYSGDWLSNGQINGLVYAQQHSAIIAGIHYKMPAGQSYMGRKLYTQRNITRSFNHYTIEWSEQSIRWMFNDFIFFQHNVSKPFDQKFNIILQLGVGGPEFDTRSGALQQDDSKHWHNNRFIIDYVRIYQRASKIQFYSPLSSRSSSSSSSRLSLARMSCNLLLILIIILLRKLFI
;
A
#
# COMPACT_ATOMS: atom_id res chain seq x y z
N MET A 1 24.09 23.33 -11.99
CA MET A 1 22.76 23.33 -11.33
C MET A 1 21.71 23.05 -12.39
N TYR A 2 21.20 21.83 -12.47
CA TYR A 2 20.08 21.50 -13.38
C TYR A 2 18.83 21.36 -12.53
N GLY A 3 18.03 22.43 -12.47
CA GLY A 3 16.73 22.44 -11.82
C GLY A 3 15.78 21.52 -12.57
N CYS A 4 15.21 20.55 -11.87
CA CYS A 4 14.13 19.73 -12.41
C CYS A 4 12.86 20.60 -12.39
N GLU A 5 12.46 21.13 -13.56
CA GLU A 5 11.20 21.85 -13.69
C GLU A 5 10.03 20.90 -13.48
N MET A 6 9.22 21.19 -12.45
CA MET A 6 7.97 20.49 -12.17
C MET A 6 6.92 20.88 -13.21
N LYS A 7 6.68 20.02 -14.19
CA LYS A 7 5.55 20.18 -15.12
C LYS A 7 4.31 19.48 -14.57
N LYS A 8 3.22 20.24 -14.43
CA LYS A 8 1.87 19.70 -14.25
C LYS A 8 1.48 19.03 -15.57
N ILE A 9 1.59 17.71 -15.64
CA ILE A 9 1.18 16.95 -16.83
C ILE A 9 -0.36 16.91 -16.84
N PRO A 10 -1.04 17.40 -17.89
CA PRO A 10 -2.48 17.28 -18.00
C PRO A 10 -2.89 15.80 -18.02
N SER A 11 -3.87 15.41 -17.21
CA SER A 11 -4.46 14.08 -17.28
C SER A 11 -5.21 13.92 -18.60
N ILE A 12 -4.75 13.01 -19.46
CA ILE A 12 -5.47 12.59 -20.68
C ILE A 12 -6.54 11.57 -20.28
N ASP A 13 -7.48 12.00 -19.45
CA ASP A 13 -8.60 11.18 -19.04
C ASP A 13 -9.86 12.04 -19.10
N ASN A 14 -10.86 11.53 -19.81
CA ASN A 14 -12.16 12.14 -20.02
C ASN A 14 -12.67 12.79 -18.72
N ASP A 15 -12.80 14.12 -18.69
CA ASP A 15 -13.06 14.96 -17.49
C ASP A 15 -14.35 14.59 -16.71
N ASN A 16 -15.14 13.64 -17.22
CA ASN A 16 -16.39 13.17 -16.64
C ASN A 16 -16.30 11.80 -15.91
N ASP A 17 -15.16 11.10 -15.95
CA ASP A 17 -15.02 9.77 -15.32
C ASP A 17 -14.46 9.87 -13.90
N GLN A 18 -15.36 10.07 -12.94
CA GLN A 18 -15.01 10.34 -11.53
C GLN A 18 -14.46 9.09 -10.81
N TRP A 19 -13.55 9.32 -9.86
CA TRP A 19 -13.10 8.31 -8.92
C TRP A 19 -14.15 8.08 -7.82
N ILE A 20 -14.59 6.84 -7.67
CA ILE A 20 -15.53 6.40 -6.63
C ILE A 20 -14.78 5.56 -5.61
N LEU A 21 -14.89 5.91 -4.33
CA LEU A 21 -14.34 5.13 -3.21
C LEU A 21 -15.07 3.79 -3.12
N ILE A 22 -14.34 2.69 -3.24
CA ILE A 22 -14.90 1.33 -3.19
C ILE A 22 -14.48 0.54 -1.95
N ASP A 23 -13.35 0.90 -1.34
CA ASP A 23 -12.88 0.32 -0.08
C ASP A 23 -12.11 1.39 0.73
N ASP A 24 -12.38 1.47 2.03
CA ASP A 24 -11.76 2.40 2.98
C ASP A 24 -11.24 1.64 4.20
N PHE A 25 -9.92 1.64 4.39
CA PHE A 25 -9.26 1.05 5.56
C PHE A 25 -8.75 2.18 6.46
N ASN A 26 -9.58 2.66 7.38
CA ASN A 26 -9.29 3.80 8.27
C ASN A 26 -9.01 3.41 9.74
N PHE A 27 -9.02 2.11 10.08
CA PHE A 27 -8.62 1.51 11.36
C PHE A 27 -9.26 2.06 12.66
N ASP A 28 -10.17 3.03 12.59
CA ASP A 28 -10.85 3.64 13.75
C ASP A 28 -11.61 2.63 14.61
N ASN A 29 -12.15 1.59 13.98
CA ASN A 29 -12.91 0.53 14.65
C ASN A 29 -12.08 -0.28 15.66
N PHE A 30 -10.74 -0.19 15.62
CA PHE A 30 -9.86 -0.89 16.57
C PHE A 30 -9.61 -0.10 17.87
N ILE A 31 -9.99 1.19 17.93
CA ILE A 31 -9.76 2.05 19.11
C ILE A 31 -10.64 1.60 20.30
N VAL A 32 -11.85 1.12 20.02
CA VAL A 32 -12.90 0.89 21.02
C VAL A 32 -12.65 -0.37 21.87
N ASP A 33 -11.81 -1.30 21.40
CA ASP A 33 -11.71 -2.64 22.00
C ASP A 33 -10.46 -2.86 22.89
N ASN A 34 -10.01 -1.84 23.63
CA ASN A 34 -8.97 -1.94 24.67
C ASN A 34 -7.67 -2.66 24.22
N GLN A 35 -6.96 -2.10 23.22
CA GLN A 35 -5.69 -2.65 22.73
C GLN A 35 -5.75 -4.14 22.34
N LYS A 36 -6.93 -4.65 21.95
CA LYS A 36 -6.97 -5.98 21.36
C LYS A 36 -6.20 -5.97 20.04
N LYS A 37 -5.27 -6.91 19.98
CA LYS A 37 -4.26 -7.03 18.95
C LYS A 37 -4.91 -7.10 17.55
N PHE A 38 -4.39 -6.34 16.59
CA PHE A 38 -4.95 -6.19 15.23
C PHE A 38 -5.31 -7.55 14.59
N TRP A 39 -4.49 -8.57 14.79
CA TRP A 39 -4.68 -9.92 14.23
C TRP A 39 -5.88 -10.70 14.78
N HIS A 40 -6.46 -10.34 15.92
CA HIS A 40 -7.61 -11.06 16.48
C HIS A 40 -8.96 -10.61 15.90
N HIS A 41 -9.07 -9.38 15.43
CA HIS A 41 -10.35 -8.76 15.07
C HIS A 41 -10.40 -8.15 13.66
N ASN A 42 -9.35 -8.31 12.85
CA ASN A 42 -9.37 -7.81 11.48
C ASN A 42 -9.97 -8.86 10.52
N SER A 43 -10.97 -8.44 9.74
CA SER A 43 -11.57 -9.25 8.67
C SER A 43 -10.88 -9.05 7.33
N ASP A 44 -10.22 -7.91 7.12
CA ASP A 44 -9.76 -7.49 5.79
C ASP A 44 -8.31 -7.85 5.47
N TRP A 45 -7.49 -8.14 6.49
CA TRP A 45 -6.06 -8.34 6.33
C TRP A 45 -5.63 -9.75 6.75
N LEU A 46 -4.57 -10.22 6.12
CA LEU A 46 -3.75 -11.33 6.58
C LEU A 46 -2.55 -10.71 7.28
N VAL A 47 -2.25 -11.18 8.48
CA VAL A 47 -1.10 -10.74 9.27
C VAL A 47 -0.08 -11.85 9.24
N ASP A 48 1.12 -11.54 8.78
CA ASP A 48 2.19 -12.53 8.67
C ASP A 48 2.81 -12.83 10.04
N ASP A 49 3.12 -14.10 10.29
CA ASP A 49 3.71 -14.58 11.55
C ASP A 49 4.60 -15.78 11.25
N GLU A 50 5.87 -15.51 10.97
CA GLU A 50 6.83 -16.52 10.53
C GLU A 50 7.34 -17.35 11.73
N PRO A 51 7.45 -18.69 11.60
CA PRO A 51 7.90 -19.51 12.72
C PRO A 51 9.38 -19.26 13.05
N GLU A 52 9.77 -19.37 14.33
CA GLU A 52 11.12 -19.02 14.80
C GLU A 52 12.25 -19.78 14.09
N ASN A 53 12.02 -21.03 13.69
CA ASN A 53 12.99 -21.82 12.93
C ASN A 53 13.29 -21.24 11.54
N LEU A 54 12.29 -20.69 10.84
CA LEU A 54 12.49 -19.98 9.57
C LEU A 54 13.31 -18.71 9.80
N CYS A 55 13.04 -18.01 10.90
CA CYS A 55 13.75 -16.78 11.28
C CYS A 55 15.24 -16.98 11.57
N MET A 56 15.60 -18.11 12.18
CA MET A 56 16.98 -18.39 12.57
C MET A 56 17.86 -18.81 11.38
N GLY A 57 17.26 -19.32 10.30
CA GLY A 57 17.95 -19.77 9.09
C GLY A 57 18.33 -18.65 8.12
N MET A 58 17.79 -17.44 8.27
CA MET A 58 18.13 -16.31 7.42
C MET A 58 19.57 -15.87 7.66
N ASN A 59 20.38 -15.76 6.61
CA ASN A 59 21.74 -15.23 6.72
C ASN A 59 21.68 -13.75 7.14
N ILE A 60 22.72 -13.21 7.76
CA ILE A 60 22.81 -11.87 8.37
C ILE A 60 22.47 -10.67 7.44
N TYR A 61 22.28 -10.93 6.16
CA TYR A 61 21.90 -9.98 5.10
C TYR A 61 20.41 -10.00 4.77
N GLN A 62 19.72 -11.09 5.13
CA GLN A 62 18.35 -11.35 4.71
C GLN A 62 17.37 -10.78 5.73
N TYR A 63 16.37 -10.12 5.16
CA TYR A 63 15.21 -9.45 5.75
C TYR A 63 14.83 -9.88 7.17
N SER A 64 14.46 -8.93 8.03
CA SER A 64 13.84 -9.20 9.33
C SER A 64 12.69 -10.18 9.24
N CYS A 65 12.53 -11.01 10.27
CA CYS A 65 11.38 -11.89 10.36
C CYS A 65 10.08 -11.12 10.60
N HIS A 66 8.97 -11.60 10.06
CA HIS A 66 7.67 -11.00 10.32
C HIS A 66 7.01 -11.61 11.55
N ARG A 67 6.47 -10.73 12.38
CA ARG A 67 5.75 -11.10 13.58
C ARG A 67 4.44 -10.34 13.65
N LYS A 68 3.36 -11.04 13.99
CA LYS A 68 2.06 -10.41 14.15
C LYS A 68 2.05 -9.36 15.26
N GLU A 69 2.82 -9.54 16.33
CA GLU A 69 2.97 -8.56 17.41
C GLU A 69 3.56 -7.22 16.99
N ASN A 70 4.21 -7.17 15.83
CA ASN A 70 4.70 -5.94 15.26
C ASN A 70 3.64 -5.18 14.45
N VAL A 71 2.39 -5.63 14.43
CA VAL A 71 1.28 -5.00 13.74
C VAL A 71 0.17 -4.66 14.74
N GLN A 72 -0.07 -3.37 14.96
CA GLN A 72 -1.04 -2.90 15.94
C GLN A 72 -1.75 -1.63 15.47
N VAL A 73 -2.87 -1.29 16.10
CA VAL A 73 -3.49 0.03 15.94
C VAL A 73 -3.25 0.82 17.22
N ASN A 74 -2.75 2.05 17.09
CA ASN A 74 -2.48 2.89 18.24
C ASN A 74 -3.75 3.59 18.76
N LYS A 75 -3.64 4.27 19.89
CA LYS A 75 -4.78 4.96 20.54
C LYS A 75 -5.39 6.09 19.70
N LYS A 76 -4.73 6.52 18.61
CA LYS A 76 -5.22 7.55 17.70
C LYS A 76 -5.92 6.98 16.46
N GLY A 77 -6.06 5.66 16.35
CA GLY A 77 -6.66 5.01 15.19
C GLY A 77 -5.70 4.71 14.06
N TYR A 78 -4.39 4.93 14.22
CA TYR A 78 -3.44 4.66 13.13
C TYR A 78 -2.89 3.24 13.24
N LEU A 79 -2.81 2.54 12.10
CA LEU A 79 -2.07 1.30 11.99
C LEU A 79 -0.57 1.58 12.14
N GLU A 80 0.11 0.77 12.93
CA GLU A 80 1.55 0.82 13.12
C GLU A 80 2.14 -0.55 12.81
N ILE A 81 3.06 -0.57 11.85
CA ILE A 81 3.92 -1.71 11.59
C ILE A 81 5.31 -1.36 12.15
N MET A 82 5.82 -2.19 13.06
CA MET A 82 6.98 -1.86 13.90
C MET A 82 8.18 -2.74 13.59
N ALA A 83 9.38 -2.18 13.72
CA ALA A 83 10.64 -2.91 13.72
C ALA A 83 11.20 -2.99 15.14
N ASN A 84 11.60 -4.18 15.59
CA ASN A 84 12.09 -4.42 16.94
C ASN A 84 13.30 -5.37 16.94
N ILE A 85 14.15 -5.26 17.96
CA ILE A 85 15.16 -6.29 18.27
C ILE A 85 14.41 -7.50 18.84
N ASN A 86 14.66 -8.67 18.28
CA ASN A 86 14.08 -9.94 18.72
C ASN A 86 14.99 -10.69 19.68
N LYS A 87 16.22 -10.99 19.22
CA LYS A 87 17.13 -11.89 19.94
C LYS A 87 18.57 -11.46 19.77
N HIS A 88 19.33 -11.54 20.86
CA HIS A 88 20.79 -11.45 20.85
C HIS A 88 21.37 -12.86 20.97
N ILE A 89 22.21 -13.24 20.02
CA ILE A 89 22.92 -14.52 19.99
C ILE A 89 24.40 -14.24 20.11
N LYS A 90 25.06 -14.90 21.06
CA LYS A 90 26.50 -14.82 21.27
C LYS A 90 27.15 -16.18 21.07
N THR A 91 28.08 -16.26 20.12
CA THR A 91 28.83 -17.49 19.81
C THR A 91 30.33 -17.17 19.83
N GLY A 92 31.00 -17.52 20.93
CA GLY A 92 32.40 -17.12 21.17
C GLY A 92 32.53 -15.59 21.24
N SER A 93 33.41 -15.01 20.42
CA SER A 93 33.57 -13.56 20.27
C SER A 93 32.57 -12.90 19.31
N HIS A 94 31.71 -13.67 18.65
CA HIS A 94 30.74 -13.14 17.69
C HIS A 94 29.40 -12.86 18.37
N GLU A 95 28.92 -11.63 18.22
CA GLU A 95 27.58 -11.20 18.65
C GLU A 95 26.70 -10.98 17.42
N ARG A 96 25.44 -11.43 17.48
CA ARG A 96 24.47 -11.35 16.41
C ARG A 96 23.12 -10.90 16.95
N PHE A 97 22.53 -9.91 16.31
CA PHE A 97 21.18 -9.44 16.63
C PHE A 97 20.20 -9.87 15.54
N LEU A 98 19.10 -10.48 15.95
CA LEU A 98 17.96 -10.77 15.09
C LEU A 98 16.94 -9.66 15.27
N PHE A 99 16.43 -9.17 14.15
CA PHE A 99 15.41 -8.13 14.11
C PHE A 99 14.12 -8.72 13.55
N ASN A 100 13.00 -8.26 14.08
CA ASN A 100 11.68 -8.56 13.55
C ASN A 100 11.04 -7.29 13.03
N GLY A 101 10.26 -7.44 11.96
CA GLY A 101 9.38 -6.44 11.39
C GLY A 101 7.94 -6.93 11.41
N GLY A 102 7.08 -6.30 10.61
CA GLY A 102 5.71 -6.75 10.40
C GLY A 102 5.34 -6.67 8.93
N MET A 103 4.44 -7.55 8.52
CA MET A 103 3.86 -7.55 7.18
C MET A 103 2.38 -7.89 7.27
N ILE A 104 1.57 -7.14 6.53
CA ILE A 104 0.16 -7.45 6.31
C ILE A 104 -0.16 -7.41 4.82
N SER A 105 -1.18 -8.17 4.43
CA SER A 105 -1.70 -8.13 3.07
C SER A 105 -3.22 -8.17 3.04
N THR A 106 -3.85 -7.51 2.08
CA THR A 106 -5.32 -7.54 2.00
C THR A 106 -5.80 -8.91 1.52
N LYS A 107 -6.91 -9.40 2.09
CA LYS A 107 -7.63 -10.57 1.59
C LYS A 107 -8.34 -10.27 0.26
N LYS A 108 -8.76 -9.02 0.07
CA LYS A 108 -9.31 -8.50 -1.19
C LYS A 108 -8.20 -8.20 -2.19
N SER A 109 -8.57 -8.20 -3.47
CA SER A 109 -7.71 -7.83 -4.58
C SER A 109 -8.52 -7.09 -5.65
N TRP A 110 -7.86 -6.18 -6.36
CA TRP A 110 -8.48 -5.27 -7.32
C TRP A 110 -7.75 -5.33 -8.65
N LEU A 111 -8.50 -5.16 -9.73
CA LEU A 111 -7.95 -4.93 -11.06
C LEU A 111 -8.17 -3.46 -11.38
N TYR A 112 -7.08 -2.72 -11.59
CA TYR A 112 -7.09 -1.27 -11.79
C TYR A 112 -7.65 -0.49 -10.59
N GLY A 113 -7.39 0.81 -10.59
CA GLY A 113 -7.88 1.71 -9.56
C GLY A 113 -6.88 2.78 -9.15
N ARG A 114 -7.32 3.66 -8.26
CA ARG A 114 -6.45 4.56 -7.51
C ARG A 114 -6.29 3.99 -6.11
N PHE A 115 -5.05 3.74 -5.71
CA PHE A 115 -4.68 3.23 -4.39
C PHE A 115 -3.93 4.32 -3.68
N GLU A 116 -4.52 4.85 -2.61
CA GLU A 116 -3.97 5.97 -1.86
C GLU A 116 -3.70 5.53 -0.43
N MET A 117 -2.46 5.72 0.01
CA MET A 117 -2.06 5.49 1.39
C MET A 117 -1.59 6.79 2.01
N ARG A 118 -2.12 7.12 3.19
CA ARG A 118 -1.65 8.25 3.99
C ARG A 118 -0.79 7.73 5.14
N ALA A 119 0.49 8.08 5.15
CA ALA A 119 1.44 7.50 6.11
C ALA A 119 2.58 8.44 6.54
N ILE A 120 3.20 8.08 7.66
CA ILE A 120 4.50 8.56 8.14
C ILE A 120 5.48 7.40 8.05
N LEU A 121 6.61 7.62 7.39
CA LEU A 121 7.63 6.59 7.17
C LEU A 121 8.55 6.44 8.40
N PRO A 122 9.16 5.25 8.59
CA PRO A 122 10.16 5.05 9.63
C PRO A 122 11.40 5.93 9.41
N GLU A 123 12.09 6.24 10.51
CA GLU A 123 13.37 6.95 10.55
C GLU A 123 14.38 6.11 11.32
N GLY A 124 15.40 5.67 10.61
CA GLY A 124 16.42 4.80 11.15
C GLY A 124 17.11 4.03 10.03
N ARG A 125 18.42 3.85 10.19
CA ARG A 125 19.20 3.02 9.27
C ARG A 125 18.64 1.60 9.25
N SER A 126 18.67 0.99 8.06
CA SER A 126 18.27 -0.40 7.82
C SER A 126 16.77 -0.65 7.93
N LEU A 127 15.95 0.35 8.28
CA LEU A 127 14.50 0.26 8.21
C LEU A 127 14.04 0.41 6.77
N ARG A 128 13.15 -0.49 6.33
CA ARG A 128 12.60 -0.53 4.98
C ARG A 128 11.09 -0.65 5.03
N SER A 129 10.38 0.44 4.73
CA SER A 129 8.93 0.43 4.57
C SER A 129 8.55 0.17 3.12
N VAL A 130 7.53 -0.65 2.90
CA VAL A 130 6.98 -0.92 1.57
C VAL A 130 5.46 -0.85 1.55
N PHE A 131 4.94 -0.31 0.45
CA PHE A 131 3.55 -0.39 0.02
C PHE A 131 3.58 -0.86 -1.44
N ILE A 132 3.18 -2.11 -1.65
CA ILE A 132 3.23 -2.76 -2.95
C ILE A 132 1.88 -3.42 -3.28
N LEU A 133 1.65 -3.64 -4.57
CA LEU A 133 0.56 -4.43 -5.08
C LEU A 133 1.14 -5.71 -5.71
N ARG A 134 0.53 -6.88 -5.45
CA ARG A 134 0.90 -8.18 -6.05
C ARG A 134 -0.32 -9.08 -6.29
N PRO A 135 -0.27 -10.01 -7.26
CA PRO A 135 -1.34 -10.97 -7.44
C PRO A 135 -1.34 -12.04 -6.32
N VAL A 136 -2.51 -12.30 -5.75
CA VAL A 136 -2.72 -13.42 -4.80
C VAL A 136 -2.92 -14.73 -5.54
N LYS A 137 -3.60 -14.66 -6.68
CA LYS A 137 -3.86 -15.80 -7.57
C LYS A 137 -3.25 -15.47 -8.94
N PRO A 138 -1.97 -15.85 -9.17
CA PRO A 138 -1.27 -15.63 -10.42
C PRO A 138 -2.05 -16.14 -11.64
N LYS A 139 -2.28 -15.28 -12.63
CA LYS A 139 -2.92 -15.61 -13.91
C LYS A 139 -1.95 -16.28 -14.89
N TYR A 140 -0.67 -15.93 -14.81
CA TYR A 140 0.37 -16.36 -15.76
C TYR A 140 1.25 -17.45 -15.15
N SER A 141 1.68 -18.41 -15.98
CA SER A 141 2.62 -19.44 -15.56
C SER A 141 4.02 -18.85 -15.30
N GLY A 142 4.73 -19.46 -14.36
CA GLY A 142 6.09 -19.08 -13.97
C GLY A 142 6.15 -18.41 -12.59
N ASP A 143 7.25 -17.70 -12.35
CA ASP A 143 7.57 -17.06 -11.08
C ASP A 143 6.81 -15.75 -10.85
N TRP A 144 7.17 -15.04 -9.78
CA TRP A 144 6.56 -13.77 -9.43
C TRP A 144 6.83 -12.65 -10.45
N LEU A 145 7.96 -12.69 -11.17
CA LEU A 145 8.26 -11.73 -12.24
C LEU A 145 7.40 -12.00 -13.48
N SER A 146 6.97 -13.24 -13.73
CA SER A 146 5.97 -13.54 -14.76
C SER A 146 4.60 -12.91 -14.46
N ASN A 147 4.32 -12.56 -13.19
CA ASN A 147 3.01 -12.12 -12.74
C ASN A 147 2.94 -10.66 -12.28
N GLY A 148 4.08 -10.00 -12.17
CA GLY A 148 4.15 -8.58 -11.91
C GLY A 148 4.04 -8.20 -10.43
N GLN A 149 4.66 -7.07 -10.09
CA GLN A 149 4.55 -6.39 -8.82
C GLN A 149 4.61 -4.88 -9.08
N ILE A 150 3.74 -4.12 -8.43
CA ILE A 150 3.76 -2.65 -8.48
C ILE A 150 4.27 -2.15 -7.13
N ASN A 151 5.40 -1.46 -7.14
CA ASN A 151 5.95 -0.78 -5.98
C ASN A 151 5.35 0.63 -5.93
N GLY A 152 4.35 0.86 -5.07
CA GLY A 152 3.80 2.19 -4.82
C GLY A 152 4.77 3.07 -4.03
N LEU A 153 5.36 2.47 -3.02
CA LEU A 153 6.40 3.04 -2.19
C LEU A 153 7.34 1.92 -1.74
N VAL A 154 8.63 2.14 -1.94
CA VAL A 154 9.71 1.49 -1.19
C VAL A 154 10.58 2.61 -0.66
N TYR A 155 10.87 2.58 0.64
CA TYR A 155 11.73 3.58 1.27
C TYR A 155 12.64 2.92 2.30
N ALA A 156 13.93 3.21 2.18
CA ALA A 156 14.92 2.98 3.21
C ALA A 156 15.78 4.25 3.33
N GLN A 157 16.08 4.67 4.56
CA GLN A 157 16.69 5.97 4.83
C GLN A 157 18.02 6.15 4.07
N GLN A 158 18.79 5.07 3.87
CA GLN A 158 20.09 5.10 3.19
C GLN A 158 20.03 5.53 1.72
N HIS A 159 18.86 5.43 1.07
CA HIS A 159 18.70 5.93 -0.30
C HIS A 159 18.19 7.36 -0.35
N SER A 160 17.71 7.92 0.76
CA SER A 160 17.11 9.25 0.86
C SER A 160 16.06 9.55 -0.22
N ALA A 161 15.36 8.51 -0.70
CA ALA A 161 14.43 8.62 -1.82
C ALA A 161 13.24 7.66 -1.68
N ILE A 162 12.08 8.12 -2.10
CA ILE A 162 10.91 7.28 -2.36
C ILE A 162 11.17 6.55 -3.67
N ILE A 163 11.17 5.22 -3.64
CA ILE A 163 11.36 4.38 -4.81
C ILE A 163 9.99 3.85 -5.24
N ALA A 164 9.62 4.10 -6.48
CA ALA A 164 8.43 3.55 -7.12
C ALA A 164 8.80 2.85 -8.41
N GLY A 165 8.01 1.86 -8.81
CA GLY A 165 8.28 1.12 -10.02
C GLY A 165 7.47 -0.14 -10.16
N ILE A 166 7.87 -0.96 -11.12
CA ILE A 166 7.28 -2.25 -11.40
C ILE A 166 8.38 -3.29 -11.58
N HIS A 167 8.10 -4.50 -11.12
CA HIS A 167 8.92 -5.66 -11.40
C HIS A 167 8.12 -6.63 -12.25
N TYR A 168 8.65 -7.01 -13.41
CA TYR A 168 8.09 -8.05 -14.27
C TYR A 168 9.10 -8.42 -15.37
N LYS A 169 8.90 -9.56 -16.03
CA LYS A 169 9.73 -9.97 -17.18
C LYS A 169 9.44 -9.07 -18.40
N MET A 170 10.38 -8.21 -18.76
CA MET A 170 10.26 -7.34 -19.93
C MET A 170 10.82 -8.01 -21.19
N PRO A 171 10.31 -7.66 -22.40
CA PRO A 171 10.80 -8.24 -23.65
C PRO A 171 12.31 -8.05 -23.89
N ALA A 172 12.88 -6.92 -23.43
CA ALA A 172 14.30 -6.62 -23.56
C ALA A 172 15.17 -7.21 -22.42
N GLY A 173 14.63 -8.15 -21.64
CA GLY A 173 15.36 -8.88 -20.60
C GLY A 173 15.50 -8.14 -19.26
N GLN A 174 15.06 -6.88 -19.14
CA GLN A 174 15.00 -6.22 -17.84
C GLN A 174 13.90 -6.82 -16.97
N SER A 175 14.06 -6.72 -15.65
CA SER A 175 13.11 -7.21 -14.65
C SER A 175 12.54 -6.11 -13.75
N TYR A 176 12.99 -4.86 -13.92
CA TYR A 176 12.58 -3.72 -13.11
C TYR A 176 12.60 -2.41 -13.91
N MET A 177 11.57 -1.59 -13.72
CA MET A 177 11.47 -0.24 -14.24
C MET A 177 10.91 0.66 -13.14
N GLY A 178 11.56 1.78 -12.85
CA GLY A 178 11.14 2.63 -11.76
C GLY A 178 11.82 4.00 -11.73
N ARG A 179 11.42 4.80 -10.75
CA ARG A 179 11.96 6.14 -10.51
C ARG A 179 12.16 6.38 -9.02
N LYS A 180 13.21 7.13 -8.70
CA LYS A 180 13.46 7.68 -7.37
C LYS A 180 12.92 9.10 -7.31
N LEU A 181 12.17 9.41 -6.25
CA LEU A 181 11.78 10.76 -5.89
C LEU A 181 12.56 11.19 -4.65
N TYR A 182 13.35 12.25 -4.80
CA TYR A 182 14.00 12.95 -3.69
C TYR A 182 13.09 14.10 -3.26
N THR A 183 12.86 14.25 -1.96
CA THR A 183 11.99 15.30 -1.41
C THR A 183 12.63 15.95 -0.20
N GLN A 184 12.40 17.25 -0.04
CA GLN A 184 12.79 18.01 1.16
C GLN A 184 11.71 17.93 2.25
N ARG A 185 10.56 17.33 1.96
CA ARG A 185 9.50 17.15 2.95
C ARG A 185 9.94 16.19 4.06
N ASN A 186 9.47 16.46 5.26
CA ASN A 186 9.71 15.59 6.41
C ASN A 186 8.78 14.37 6.39
N ILE A 187 9.12 13.39 5.53
CA ILE A 187 8.33 12.16 5.32
C ILE A 187 8.34 11.20 6.51
N THR A 188 9.25 11.41 7.47
CA THR A 188 9.38 10.58 8.67
C THR A 188 8.74 11.18 9.92
N ARG A 189 8.27 12.43 9.85
CA ARG A 189 7.61 13.13 10.98
C ARG A 189 6.23 13.69 10.65
N SER A 190 5.79 13.62 9.40
CA SER A 190 4.51 14.17 8.97
C SER A 190 3.82 13.27 7.96
N PHE A 191 2.49 13.25 8.00
CA PHE A 191 1.70 12.47 7.06
C PHE A 191 1.86 12.99 5.63
N ASN A 192 2.02 12.06 4.70
CA ASN A 192 2.03 12.33 3.27
C ASN A 192 1.17 11.29 2.54
N HIS A 193 0.71 11.64 1.33
CA HIS A 193 -0.04 10.75 0.46
C HIS A 193 0.90 10.07 -0.54
N TYR A 194 0.81 8.74 -0.60
CA TYR A 194 1.50 7.88 -1.55
C TYR A 194 0.44 7.21 -2.42
N THR A 195 0.38 7.56 -3.69
CA THR A 195 -0.72 7.16 -4.57
C THR A 195 -0.23 6.42 -5.80
N ILE A 196 -0.94 5.34 -6.15
CA ILE A 196 -0.82 4.63 -7.42
C ILE A 196 -2.14 4.82 -8.16
N GLU A 197 -2.10 5.33 -9.38
CA GLU A 197 -3.23 5.25 -10.30
C GLU A 197 -2.89 4.25 -11.40
N TRP A 198 -3.62 3.14 -11.44
CA TRP A 198 -3.38 2.03 -12.33
C TRP A 198 -4.59 1.83 -13.24
N SER A 199 -4.35 1.91 -14.55
CA SER A 199 -5.30 1.59 -15.59
C SER A 199 -4.78 0.46 -16.48
N GLU A 200 -5.60 0.07 -17.46
CA GLU A 200 -5.20 -0.90 -18.48
C GLU A 200 -3.99 -0.45 -19.31
N GLN A 201 -3.77 0.86 -19.43
CA GLN A 201 -2.76 1.43 -20.33
C GLN A 201 -1.49 1.87 -19.61
N SER A 202 -1.62 2.34 -18.37
CA SER A 202 -0.49 2.89 -17.63
C SER A 202 -0.66 2.81 -16.12
N ILE A 203 0.45 2.95 -15.42
CA ILE A 203 0.50 3.21 -13.99
C ILE A 203 1.14 4.58 -13.78
N ARG A 204 0.53 5.42 -12.95
CA ARG A 204 1.05 6.70 -12.47
C ARG A 204 1.30 6.62 -10.98
N TRP A 205 2.42 7.18 -10.53
CA TRP A 205 2.74 7.30 -9.12
C TRP A 205 2.75 8.77 -8.72
N MET A 206 2.09 9.04 -7.61
CA MET A 206 1.95 10.39 -7.08
C MET A 206 2.45 10.46 -5.64
N PHE A 207 3.01 11.61 -5.30
CA PHE A 207 3.37 11.96 -3.94
C PHE A 207 2.76 13.33 -3.61
N ASN A 208 1.86 13.37 -2.63
CA ASN A 208 1.05 14.56 -2.30
C ASN A 208 0.47 15.24 -3.56
N ASP A 209 -0.27 14.48 -4.35
CA ASP A 209 -0.96 14.93 -5.56
C ASP A 209 -0.07 15.31 -6.76
N PHE A 210 1.25 15.21 -6.63
CA PHE A 210 2.17 15.40 -7.75
C PHE A 210 2.54 14.07 -8.40
N ILE A 211 2.22 13.90 -9.68
CA ILE A 211 2.68 12.77 -10.48
C ILE A 211 4.19 12.89 -10.65
N PHE A 212 4.94 11.97 -10.05
CA PHE A 212 6.40 11.95 -10.16
C PHE A 212 6.89 10.77 -10.98
N PHE A 213 6.06 9.83 -11.43
CA PHE A 213 6.45 8.75 -12.33
C PHE A 213 5.23 8.22 -13.08
N GLN A 214 5.42 7.83 -14.34
CA GLN A 214 4.40 7.18 -15.15
C GLN A 214 5.07 6.18 -16.08
N HIS A 215 4.43 5.02 -16.26
CA HIS A 215 4.90 3.99 -17.16
C HIS A 215 3.71 3.30 -17.84
N ASN A 216 3.82 3.07 -19.14
CA ASN A 216 2.81 2.32 -19.89
C ASN A 216 2.94 0.83 -19.58
N VAL A 217 1.82 0.16 -19.34
CA VAL A 217 1.80 -1.26 -18.99
C VAL A 217 0.77 -2.00 -19.84
N SER A 218 0.95 -3.31 -19.94
CA SER A 218 -0.05 -4.23 -20.46
C SER A 218 -0.04 -5.48 -19.58
N LYS A 219 0.35 -6.63 -20.12
CA LYS A 219 0.58 -7.85 -19.33
C LYS A 219 1.91 -7.74 -18.56
N PRO A 220 2.01 -8.27 -17.33
CA PRO A 220 1.00 -9.02 -16.59
C PRO A 220 0.11 -8.17 -15.66
N PHE A 221 -0.01 -6.86 -15.91
CA PHE A 221 -0.80 -5.91 -15.10
C PHE A 221 -2.27 -5.85 -15.55
N ASP A 222 -2.79 -6.95 -16.07
CA ASP A 222 -4.18 -7.19 -16.50
C ASP A 222 -4.86 -8.30 -15.66
N GLN A 223 -4.45 -8.41 -14.39
CA GLN A 223 -5.00 -9.33 -13.39
C GLN A 223 -5.16 -8.62 -12.05
N LYS A 224 -5.86 -9.24 -11.08
CA LYS A 224 -6.12 -8.61 -9.78
C LYS A 224 -4.90 -8.66 -8.86
N PHE A 225 -4.63 -7.55 -8.18
CA PHE A 225 -3.55 -7.41 -7.21
C PHE A 225 -4.14 -7.09 -5.82
N ASN A 226 -3.61 -7.70 -4.77
CA ASN A 226 -3.85 -7.27 -3.39
C ASN A 226 -2.79 -6.25 -2.95
N ILE A 227 -3.01 -5.63 -1.81
CA ILE A 227 -2.06 -4.69 -1.19
C ILE A 227 -1.21 -5.45 -0.19
N ILE A 228 0.08 -5.13 -0.13
CA ILE A 228 1.00 -5.57 0.92
C ILE A 228 1.64 -4.32 1.53
N LEU A 229 1.58 -4.26 2.87
CA LEU A 229 2.27 -3.26 3.68
C LEU A 229 3.27 -3.98 4.56
N GLN A 230 4.51 -3.51 4.60
CA GLN A 230 5.55 -4.12 5.42
C GLN A 230 6.52 -3.05 5.93
N LEU A 231 7.00 -3.26 7.16
CA LEU A 231 8.22 -2.66 7.67
C LEU A 231 9.20 -3.79 7.96
N GLY A 232 10.29 -3.84 7.21
CA GLY A 232 11.38 -4.78 7.42
C GLY A 232 12.65 -4.10 7.92
N VAL A 233 13.60 -4.91 8.39
CA VAL A 233 14.96 -4.48 8.76
C VAL A 233 15.98 -5.21 7.86
N GLY A 234 16.92 -4.48 7.29
CA GLY A 234 17.96 -5.00 6.40
C GLY A 234 17.50 -5.21 4.96
N GLY A 235 18.17 -6.15 4.27
CA GLY A 235 18.03 -6.40 2.84
C GLY A 235 19.28 -5.93 2.08
N PRO A 236 19.99 -6.81 1.35
CA PRO A 236 21.29 -6.49 0.73
C PRO A 236 21.16 -5.42 -0.36
N GLU A 237 19.97 -5.25 -0.93
CA GLU A 237 19.68 -4.21 -1.93
C GLU A 237 19.60 -2.80 -1.30
N PHE A 238 19.43 -2.71 0.02
CA PHE A 238 19.16 -1.46 0.74
C PHE A 238 20.18 -1.12 1.83
N ASP A 239 20.83 -2.13 2.42
CA ASP A 239 21.97 -1.94 3.32
C ASP A 239 23.21 -2.64 2.74
N THR A 240 24.07 -1.85 2.11
CA THR A 240 25.26 -2.34 1.40
C THR A 240 26.47 -2.54 2.33
N ARG A 241 26.30 -2.46 3.65
CA ARG A 241 27.40 -2.71 4.59
C ARG A 241 27.83 -4.17 4.53
N SER A 242 29.14 -4.38 4.63
CA SER A 242 29.71 -5.69 4.92
C SER A 242 29.49 -6.01 6.41
N GLY A 243 29.05 -7.24 6.70
CA GLY A 243 28.82 -7.71 8.07
C GLY A 243 27.37 -7.63 8.54
N ALA A 244 27.10 -8.19 9.72
CA ALA A 244 25.77 -8.27 10.29
C ALA A 244 25.28 -6.91 10.80
N LEU A 245 23.97 -6.69 10.74
CA LEU A 245 23.32 -5.60 11.47
C LEU A 245 23.66 -5.71 12.97
N GLN A 246 24.05 -4.59 13.57
CA GLN A 246 24.47 -4.52 14.97
C GLN A 246 23.36 -3.95 15.84
N GLN A 247 23.39 -4.23 17.15
CA GLN A 247 22.41 -3.65 18.08
C GLN A 247 22.39 -2.13 18.03
N ASP A 248 23.55 -1.51 17.89
CA ASP A 248 23.71 -0.06 17.86
C ASP A 248 22.96 0.58 16.69
N ASP A 249 22.70 -0.16 15.60
CA ASP A 249 21.88 0.35 14.49
C ASP A 249 20.48 0.75 14.98
N SER A 250 19.90 -0.03 15.91
CA SER A 250 18.59 0.25 16.47
C SER A 250 18.56 1.42 17.46
N LYS A 251 19.70 1.76 18.08
CA LYS A 251 19.81 2.95 18.95
C LYS A 251 19.59 4.25 18.17
N HIS A 252 19.77 4.21 16.85
CA HIS A 252 19.57 5.34 15.94
C HIS A 252 18.21 5.32 15.22
N TRP A 253 17.28 4.44 15.63
CA TRP A 253 15.91 4.45 15.12
C TRP A 253 15.08 5.52 15.84
N HIS A 254 15.10 6.73 15.30
CA HIS A 254 14.29 7.83 15.84
C HIS A 254 12.79 7.66 15.60
N ASN A 255 12.41 6.79 14.65
CA ASN A 255 11.06 6.28 14.48
C ASN A 255 11.12 4.86 13.89
N ASN A 256 10.94 3.83 14.72
CA ASN A 256 10.91 2.44 14.29
C ASN A 256 9.52 1.97 13.79
N ARG A 257 8.61 2.90 13.47
CA ARG A 257 7.23 2.61 13.08
C ARG A 257 6.92 3.14 11.68
N PHE A 258 6.29 2.31 10.88
CA PHE A 258 5.57 2.72 9.68
C PHE A 258 4.11 2.97 10.08
N ILE A 259 3.74 4.25 10.17
CA ILE A 259 2.46 4.69 10.73
C ILE A 259 1.52 5.04 9.58
N ILE A 260 0.41 4.35 9.46
CA ILE A 260 -0.55 4.47 8.38
C ILE A 260 -1.88 4.93 8.96
N ASP A 261 -2.37 6.06 8.45
CA ASP A 261 -3.68 6.60 8.80
C ASP A 261 -4.77 5.83 8.07
N TYR A 262 -4.66 5.76 6.74
CA TYR A 262 -5.59 4.96 5.94
C TYR A 262 -4.95 4.39 4.69
N VAL A 263 -5.64 3.38 4.14
CA VAL A 263 -5.50 2.96 2.74
C VAL A 263 -6.87 3.00 2.08
N ARG A 264 -6.99 3.74 0.98
CA ARG A 264 -8.23 3.90 0.21
C ARG A 264 -8.07 3.45 -1.22
N ILE A 265 -9.09 2.77 -1.72
CA ILE A 265 -9.13 2.27 -3.08
C ILE A 265 -10.32 2.89 -3.78
N TYR A 266 -10.04 3.48 -4.93
CA TYR A 266 -11.04 4.07 -5.80
C TYR A 266 -11.03 3.36 -7.15
N GLN A 267 -12.18 3.28 -7.79
CA GLN A 267 -12.29 2.90 -9.18
C GLN A 267 -13.03 3.98 -9.95
N ARG A 268 -12.73 4.08 -11.24
CA ARG A 268 -13.47 4.96 -12.12
C ARG A 268 -14.91 4.53 -12.22
N ALA A 269 -15.84 5.48 -12.20
CA ALA A 269 -17.26 5.24 -12.32
C ALA A 269 -17.57 4.34 -13.53
N SER A 270 -16.94 4.60 -14.68
CA SER A 270 -17.10 3.81 -15.91
C SER A 270 -16.70 2.32 -15.78
N LYS A 271 -15.92 1.95 -14.76
CA LYS A 271 -15.43 0.59 -14.53
C LYS A 271 -16.22 -0.15 -13.45
N ILE A 272 -17.16 0.50 -12.77
CA ILE A 272 -18.02 -0.12 -11.77
C ILE A 272 -19.25 -0.70 -12.47
N GLN A 273 -19.46 -2.01 -12.35
CA GLN A 273 -20.48 -2.76 -13.10
C GLN A 273 -21.94 -2.28 -12.89
N PHE A 274 -22.19 -1.44 -11.88
CA PHE A 274 -23.50 -0.86 -11.57
C PHE A 274 -23.66 0.62 -11.98
N TYR A 275 -22.61 1.26 -12.52
CA TYR A 275 -22.70 2.64 -12.99
C TYR A 275 -23.22 2.64 -14.44
N SER A 276 -24.53 2.52 -14.59
CA SER A 276 -25.17 3.05 -15.80
C SER A 276 -25.25 4.55 -15.63
N PRO A 277 -24.51 5.37 -16.41
CA PRO A 277 -24.83 6.77 -16.49
C PRO A 277 -26.25 6.82 -17.06
N LEU A 278 -27.22 7.26 -16.25
CA LEU A 278 -28.55 7.58 -16.73
C LEU A 278 -28.36 8.54 -17.91
N SER A 279 -28.55 8.03 -19.12
CA SER A 279 -28.60 8.86 -20.30
C SER A 279 -29.83 9.73 -20.15
N SER A 280 -29.64 11.02 -19.89
CA SER A 280 -30.70 12.00 -20.05
C SER A 280 -30.99 12.15 -21.54
N ARG A 281 -31.77 11.23 -22.10
CA ARG A 281 -32.60 11.49 -23.27
C ARG A 281 -34.05 11.55 -22.79
N SER A 282 -34.52 12.78 -22.61
CA SER A 282 -35.93 13.06 -22.48
C SER A 282 -36.62 12.81 -23.82
N SER A 283 -37.38 11.72 -23.91
CA SER A 283 -38.51 11.63 -24.83
C SER A 283 -39.52 10.61 -24.32
N SER A 284 -40.70 11.15 -23.97
CA SER A 284 -42.04 10.55 -24.00
C SER A 284 -42.32 9.25 -23.21
N SER A 285 -43.09 9.45 -22.13
CA SER A 285 -44.28 8.69 -21.73
C SER A 285 -44.46 7.25 -22.25
N SER A 286 -44.41 6.28 -21.35
CA SER A 286 -45.53 5.35 -21.15
C SER A 286 -45.33 4.53 -19.87
N SER A 287 -46.44 4.39 -19.17
CA SER A 287 -46.62 3.65 -17.92
C SER A 287 -46.38 2.16 -18.08
N SER A 288 -45.57 1.57 -17.21
CA SER A 288 -45.74 0.17 -16.81
C SER A 288 -45.26 -0.02 -15.37
N ARG A 289 -46.13 -0.65 -14.57
CA ARG A 289 -45.92 -0.97 -13.16
C ARG A 289 -44.77 -1.98 -13.05
N LEU A 290 -43.79 -1.70 -12.20
CA LEU A 290 -42.78 -2.65 -11.78
C LEU A 290 -42.93 -2.95 -10.29
N SER A 291 -43.01 -4.23 -9.98
CA SER A 291 -43.28 -4.78 -8.66
C SER A 291 -42.12 -4.53 -7.69
N LEU A 292 -42.45 -4.18 -6.46
CA LEU A 292 -41.51 -4.04 -5.34
C LEU A 292 -40.84 -5.39 -5.02
N ALA A 293 -39.61 -5.57 -5.49
CA ALA A 293 -38.73 -6.63 -5.02
C ALA A 293 -37.67 -6.05 -4.07
N ARG A 294 -37.84 -6.36 -2.78
CA ARG A 294 -36.88 -6.32 -1.66
C ARG A 294 -35.61 -5.47 -1.86
N MET A 295 -35.70 -4.19 -1.51
CA MET A 295 -34.53 -3.38 -1.16
C MET A 295 -33.92 -3.90 0.15
N SER A 296 -32.61 -4.19 0.14
CA SER A 296 -31.88 -4.48 1.36
C SER A 296 -31.72 -3.20 2.20
N CYS A 297 -31.87 -3.34 3.51
CA CYS A 297 -31.93 -2.25 4.50
C CYS A 297 -30.71 -1.30 4.46
N ASN A 298 -29.58 -1.74 3.89
CA ASN A 298 -28.35 -0.95 3.80
C ASN A 298 -28.39 0.16 2.73
N LEU A 299 -29.19 0.01 1.66
CA LEU A 299 -29.32 1.06 0.63
C LEU A 299 -30.20 2.23 1.09
N LEU A 300 -31.18 1.97 1.96
CA LEU A 300 -32.07 3.00 2.48
C LEU A 300 -31.31 3.97 3.41
N LEU A 301 -30.35 3.46 4.18
CA LEU A 301 -29.51 4.28 5.07
C LEU A 301 -28.62 5.26 4.28
N ILE A 302 -28.07 4.83 3.14
CA ILE A 302 -27.19 5.66 2.30
C ILE A 302 -27.99 6.78 1.62
N LEU A 303 -29.20 6.50 1.14
CA LEU A 303 -30.07 7.55 0.57
C LEU A 303 -30.53 8.56 1.63
N ILE A 304 -30.83 8.12 2.86
CA ILE A 304 -31.25 9.01 3.95
C ILE A 304 -30.10 9.96 4.35
N ILE A 305 -28.85 9.48 4.39
CA ILE A 305 -27.68 10.32 4.68
C ILE A 305 -27.44 11.37 3.59
N ILE A 306 -27.70 11.04 2.32
CA ILE A 306 -27.58 11.98 1.20
C ILE A 306 -28.70 13.02 1.20
N LEU A 307 -29.92 12.64 1.56
CA LEU A 307 -31.07 13.56 1.66
C LEU A 307 -30.96 14.51 2.85
N LEU A 308 -30.49 14.05 4.01
CA LEU A 308 -30.31 14.91 5.19
C LEU A 308 -29.19 15.95 5.02
N ARG A 309 -28.17 15.67 4.19
CA ARG A 309 -27.11 16.65 3.87
C ARG A 309 -27.55 17.76 2.91
N LYS A 310 -28.65 17.60 2.18
CA LYS A 310 -29.22 18.64 1.30
C LYS A 310 -30.22 19.56 2.00
N LEU A 311 -30.60 19.26 3.24
CA LEU A 311 -31.53 20.07 4.04
C LEU A 311 -30.81 21.01 5.05
N PHE A 312 -29.48 20.94 5.13
CA PHE A 312 -28.66 21.73 6.06
C PHE A 312 -27.43 22.38 5.40
N ILE A 313 -27.59 22.91 4.17
CA ILE A 313 -26.73 23.95 3.59
C ILE A 313 -27.62 24.93 2.82
#